data_AF-A0A0F9B466-F1
#
_entry.id   AF-A0A0F9B466-F1
#
_cell.length_a   1.000
_cell.length_b   1.000
_cell.length_c   1.000
_cell.angle_alpha   90.00
_cell.angle_beta   90.00
_cell.angle_gamma   90.00
#
_symmetry.space_group_name_H-M   'P 1'
#
loop_
_entity.id
_entity.type
_entity.pdbx_description
1 polymer ?
#
loop_
_entity_poly.entity_id
_entity_poly.type
_entity_poly.pdbx_seq_one_letter_code
_entity_poly.pdbx_strand_id
1 'polypeptide(L)'
;MNKREQLFEGERCRQSIFHFLKYVKIKEPGELAVDYILWPHLVDFYKQLANERFIDLIKSKQIGISWALAIQALWEIYYIDGWPVLEFSRGQVESQSLLAKSKIVYDNLPDWMKIYT
;
A
#
# COMPACT_ATOMS: atom_id res chain seq x y z
N MET A 1 -0.15 -18.25 -12.98
CA MET A 1 -1.03 -17.50 -13.89
C MET A 1 -0.36 -17.37 -15.25
N ASN A 2 -1.11 -17.58 -16.32
CA ASN A 2 -0.64 -17.24 -17.66
C ASN A 2 -0.64 -15.71 -17.86
N LYS A 3 0.01 -15.23 -18.93
CA LYS A 3 0.17 -13.78 -19.19
C LYS A 3 -1.17 -13.04 -19.34
N ARG A 4 -2.19 -13.70 -19.89
CA ARG A 4 -3.53 -13.11 -20.06
C ARG A 4 -4.24 -12.92 -18.72
N GLU A 5 -4.12 -13.89 -17.82
CA GLU A 5 -4.64 -13.80 -16.45
C GLU A 5 -3.94 -12.70 -15.67
N GLN A 6 -2.62 -12.55 -15.80
CA GLN A 6 -1.86 -11.47 -15.15
C GLN A 6 -2.34 -10.08 -15.57
N LEU A 7 -2.57 -9.88 -16.86
CA LEU A 7 -3.12 -8.61 -17.37
C LEU A 7 -4.51 -8.33 -16.77
N PHE A 8 -5.39 -9.33 -16.75
CA PHE A 8 -6.74 -9.17 -16.22
C PHE A 8 -6.75 -8.89 -14.71
N GLU A 9 -5.87 -9.55 -13.95
CA GLU A 9 -5.69 -9.29 -12.52
C GLU A 9 -5.09 -7.90 -12.27
N GLY A 10 -4.15 -7.45 -13.11
CA GLY A 10 -3.61 -6.10 -13.08
C GLY A 10 -4.69 -5.02 -13.25
N GLU A 11 -5.62 -5.21 -14.20
CA GLU A 11 -6.75 -4.29 -14.39
C GLU A 11 -7.69 -4.26 -13.19
N ARG A 12 -7.94 -5.40 -12.53
CA ARG A 12 -8.75 -5.44 -11.30
C ARG A 12 -8.06 -4.71 -10.16
N CYS A 13 -6.74 -4.85 -10.02
CA CYS A 13 -5.95 -4.09 -9.06
C CYS A 13 -6.02 -2.59 -9.35
N ARG A 14 -5.93 -2.18 -10.63
CA ARG A 14 -6.07 -0.76 -11.06
C ARG A 14 -7.42 -0.17 -10.66
N GLN A 15 -8.50 -0.95 -10.75
CA GLN A 15 -9.85 -0.50 -10.44
C GLN A 15 -10.19 -0.52 -8.95
N SER A 16 -9.47 -1.33 -8.15
CA SER A 16 -9.80 -1.53 -6.75
C SER A 16 -8.57 -1.79 -5.91
N ILE A 17 -8.27 -0.85 -5.00
CA ILE A 17 -7.24 -1.07 -3.99
C ILE A 17 -7.52 -2.33 -3.16
N PHE A 18 -8.78 -2.62 -2.81
CA PHE A 18 -9.13 -3.83 -2.08
C PHE A 18 -8.77 -5.13 -2.82
N HIS A 19 -8.74 -5.09 -4.15
CA HIS A 19 -8.25 -6.22 -4.94
C HIS A 19 -6.71 -6.29 -4.94
N PHE A 20 -6.04 -5.14 -5.00
CA PHE A 20 -4.59 -5.04 -4.84
C PHE A 20 -4.10 -5.56 -3.48
N LEU A 21 -4.84 -5.29 -2.39
CA LEU A 21 -4.50 -5.74 -1.03
C LEU A 21 -4.32 -7.25 -0.90
N LYS A 22 -4.92 -8.06 -1.77
CA LYS A 22 -4.78 -9.53 -1.79
C LYS A 22 -3.35 -9.99 -2.06
N TYR A 23 -2.54 -9.14 -2.66
CA TYR A 23 -1.15 -9.42 -3.03
C TYR A 23 -0.15 -8.75 -2.08
N VAL A 24 -0.63 -7.94 -1.15
CA VAL A 24 0.21 -7.15 -0.25
C VAL A 24 0.66 -7.99 0.92
N LYS A 25 1.97 -7.96 1.16
CA LYS A 25 2.57 -8.44 2.40
C LYS A 25 3.23 -7.30 3.16
N ILE A 26 3.17 -7.37 4.48
CA ILE A 26 3.78 -6.40 5.39
C ILE A 26 4.80 -7.09 6.30
N LYS A 27 5.64 -6.30 6.93
CA LYS A 27 6.59 -6.80 7.93
C LYS A 27 6.02 -6.60 9.34
N GLU A 28 5.95 -7.69 10.08
CA GLU A 28 5.69 -7.66 11.53
C GLU A 28 6.97 -7.96 12.32
N PRO A 29 7.08 -7.48 13.57
CA PRO A 29 8.23 -7.78 14.42
C PRO A 29 8.42 -9.29 14.59
N GLY A 30 9.60 -9.79 14.20
CA GLY A 30 9.94 -11.22 14.29
C GLY A 30 9.57 -12.05 13.05
N GLU A 31 8.86 -11.47 12.08
CA GLU A 31 8.46 -12.16 10.85
C GLU A 31 9.13 -11.55 9.62
N LEU A 32 9.36 -12.38 8.59
CA LEU A 32 9.97 -11.93 7.33
C LEU A 32 8.98 -11.12 6.49
N ALA A 33 7.77 -11.66 6.28
CA ALA A 33 6.65 -10.99 5.61
C ALA A 33 5.35 -11.79 5.84
N VAL A 34 4.27 -11.10 6.19
CA VAL A 34 2.93 -11.67 6.41
C VAL A 34 1.90 -11.04 5.49
N ASP A 35 0.83 -11.77 5.20
CA ASP A 35 -0.29 -11.22 4.43
C ASP A 35 -0.93 -10.04 5.17
N TYR A 36 -1.29 -9.00 4.41
CA TYR A 36 -1.93 -7.83 4.99
C TYR A 36 -3.35 -8.13 5.44
N ILE A 37 -3.58 -8.09 6.75
CA ILE A 37 -4.90 -8.32 7.34
C ILE A 37 -5.71 -7.02 7.33
N LEU A 38 -6.85 -7.05 6.66
CA LEU A 38 -7.73 -5.90 6.54
C LEU A 38 -8.73 -5.84 7.70
N TRP A 39 -8.39 -5.08 8.74
CA TRP A 39 -9.29 -4.82 9.87
C TRP A 39 -10.46 -3.89 9.50
N PRO A 40 -11.61 -3.96 10.19
CA PRO A 40 -12.78 -3.14 9.86
C PRO A 40 -12.50 -1.63 9.79
N HIS A 41 -11.68 -1.09 10.69
CA HIS A 41 -11.32 0.34 10.65
C HIS A 41 -10.40 0.69 9.49
N LEU A 42 -9.61 -0.27 8.98
CA LEU A 42 -8.79 -0.06 7.79
C LEU A 42 -9.66 -0.05 6.53
N VAL A 43 -10.71 -0.87 6.48
CA VAL A 43 -11.72 -0.78 5.41
C VAL A 43 -12.33 0.62 5.35
N ASP A 44 -12.76 1.13 6.51
CA ASP A 44 -13.30 2.49 6.62
C ASP A 44 -12.28 3.54 6.19
N PHE A 45 -11.04 3.42 6.69
CA PHE A 45 -9.96 4.34 6.35
C PHE A 45 -9.66 4.40 4.84
N TYR A 46 -9.60 3.24 4.15
CA TYR A 46 -9.41 3.22 2.69
C TYR A 46 -10.58 3.86 1.93
N LYS A 47 -11.82 3.71 2.43
CA LYS A 47 -12.97 4.40 1.83
C LYS A 47 -12.85 5.91 2.00
N GLN A 48 -12.41 6.37 3.18
CA GLN A 48 -12.18 7.79 3.41
C GLN A 48 -11.07 8.33 2.51
N LEU A 49 -9.95 7.61 2.36
CA LEU A 49 -8.87 7.98 1.44
C LEU A 49 -9.35 8.14 -0.03
N ALA A 50 -10.31 7.32 -0.46
CA ALA A 50 -10.86 7.39 -1.81
C ALA A 50 -11.86 8.53 -2.01
N ASN A 51 -12.59 8.92 -0.96
CA ASN A 51 -13.68 9.90 -1.05
C ASN A 51 -13.24 11.32 -0.71
N GLU A 52 -12.22 11.46 0.13
CA GLU A 52 -11.81 12.75 0.68
C GLU A 52 -10.46 13.18 0.14
N ARG A 53 -10.38 14.44 -0.31
CA ARG A 53 -9.13 15.02 -0.80
C ARG A 53 -8.15 15.34 0.33
N PHE A 54 -8.65 15.73 1.49
CA PHE A 54 -7.85 16.11 2.65
C PHE A 54 -8.38 15.40 3.89
N ILE A 55 -7.49 14.75 4.63
CA ILE A 55 -7.83 14.01 5.84
C ILE A 55 -6.89 14.46 6.96
N ASP A 56 -7.46 14.91 8.06
CA ASP A 56 -6.78 15.01 9.35
C ASP A 56 -7.26 13.86 10.24
N LEU A 57 -6.33 13.05 10.74
CA LEU A 57 -6.64 11.82 11.46
C LEU A 57 -5.95 11.79 12.82
N ILE A 58 -6.78 11.85 13.88
CA ILE A 58 -6.37 11.46 15.21
C ILE A 58 -6.45 9.93 15.30
N LYS A 59 -5.33 9.29 15.63
CA LYS A 59 -5.23 7.83 15.68
C LYS A 59 -4.52 7.31 16.91
N SER A 60 -4.89 6.10 17.33
CA SER A 60 -4.14 5.32 18.31
C SER A 60 -2.81 4.77 17.74
N LYS A 61 -1.97 4.21 18.62
CA LYS A 61 -0.73 3.50 18.24
C LYS A 61 -1.07 2.09 17.75
N GLN A 62 -0.20 1.54 16.89
CA GLN A 62 -0.24 0.13 16.44
C GLN A 62 -1.52 -0.34 15.73
N ILE A 63 -2.30 0.56 15.13
CA ILE A 63 -3.54 0.22 14.39
C ILE A 63 -3.35 0.08 12.87
N GLY A 64 -2.12 -0.02 12.37
CA GLY A 64 -1.87 -0.30 10.94
C GLY A 64 -1.99 0.88 9.95
N ILE A 65 -2.34 2.10 10.39
CA ILE A 65 -2.55 3.26 9.49
C ILE A 65 -1.33 3.59 8.60
N SER A 66 -0.13 3.56 9.16
CA SER A 66 1.08 3.86 8.36
C SER A 66 1.41 2.78 7.33
N TRP A 67 0.98 1.53 7.53
CA TRP A 67 1.03 0.52 6.48
C TRP A 67 -0.02 0.82 5.41
N ALA A 68 -1.25 1.17 5.82
CA ALA A 68 -2.31 1.51 4.87
C ALA A 68 -1.93 2.68 3.94
N LEU A 69 -1.31 3.73 4.49
CA LEU A 69 -0.81 4.87 3.72
C LEU A 69 0.33 4.49 2.76
N ALA A 70 1.29 3.68 3.19
CA ALA A 70 2.37 3.19 2.33
C ALA A 70 1.83 2.34 1.15
N ILE A 71 0.83 1.51 1.43
CA ILE A 71 0.14 0.70 0.41
C ILE A 71 -0.65 1.59 -0.55
N GLN A 72 -1.39 2.58 -0.04
CA GLN A 72 -2.11 3.57 -0.85
C GLN A 72 -1.14 4.31 -1.78
N ALA A 73 -0.04 4.82 -1.23
CA ALA A 73 0.99 5.52 -1.99
C ALA A 73 1.55 4.67 -3.14
N LEU A 74 1.90 3.41 -2.86
CA LEU A 74 2.40 2.49 -3.87
C LEU A 74 1.34 2.18 -4.95
N TRP A 75 0.08 1.96 -4.53
CA TRP A 75 -1.03 1.71 -5.45
C TRP A 75 -1.28 2.90 -6.39
N GLU A 76 -1.23 4.12 -5.87
CA GLU A 76 -1.37 5.34 -6.69
C GLU A 76 -0.21 5.47 -7.68
N ILE A 77 1.04 5.27 -7.25
CA ILE A 77 2.22 5.29 -8.13
C ILE A 77 2.10 4.27 -9.26
N TYR A 78 1.51 3.10 -9.00
CA TYR A 78 1.34 2.04 -9.97
C TYR A 78 0.29 2.32 -11.04
N TYR A 79 -0.79 3.01 -10.67
CA TYR A 79 -2.02 3.03 -11.46
C TYR A 79 -2.47 4.43 -11.88
N ILE A 80 -1.83 5.47 -11.35
CA ILE A 80 -2.07 6.86 -11.71
C ILE A 80 -0.80 7.41 -12.36
N ASP A 81 -0.88 7.66 -13.66
CA ASP A 81 0.26 8.11 -14.45
C ASP A 81 0.76 9.46 -13.95
N GLY A 82 2.06 9.54 -13.66
CA GLY A 82 2.70 10.79 -13.23
C GLY A 82 2.29 11.25 -11.84
N TRP A 83 2.00 10.33 -10.92
CA TRP A 83 1.58 10.63 -9.55
C TRP A 83 2.74 10.55 -8.53
N PRO A 84 3.48 11.65 -8.28
CA PRO A 84 4.50 11.67 -7.24
C PRO A 84 3.84 11.69 -5.86
N VAL A 85 4.21 10.73 -5.01
CA VAL A 85 3.78 10.70 -3.60
C VAL A 85 4.95 11.09 -2.70
N LEU A 86 4.69 12.01 -1.76
CA LEU A 86 5.67 12.45 -0.78
C LEU A 86 5.29 11.93 0.62
N GLU A 87 6.16 11.10 1.18
CA GLU A 87 6.08 10.67 2.57
C GLU A 87 7.09 11.47 3.40
N PHE A 88 6.60 12.30 4.31
CA PHE A 88 7.43 13.14 5.17
C PHE A 88 7.06 13.00 6.64
N SER A 89 8.04 13.23 7.50
CA SER A 89 7.90 13.25 8.95
C SER A 89 8.77 14.36 9.52
N ARG A 90 8.70 14.56 10.84
CA ARG A 90 9.51 15.57 11.53
C ARG A 90 11.02 15.32 11.36
N GLY A 91 11.44 14.07 11.30
CA GLY A 91 12.84 13.67 11.18
C GLY A 91 13.11 12.77 9.97
N GLN A 92 14.38 12.74 9.56
CA GLN A 92 14.84 11.94 8.44
C GLN A 92 14.65 10.43 8.69
N VAL A 93 14.92 9.95 9.90
CA VAL A 93 14.82 8.52 10.26
C VAL A 93 13.37 8.05 10.17
N GLU A 94 12.42 8.83 10.68
CA GLU A 94 11.00 8.52 10.62
C GLU A 94 10.49 8.56 9.18
N SER A 95 10.95 9.52 8.37
CA SER A 95 10.60 9.62 6.95
C SER A 95 11.14 8.42 6.16
N GLN A 96 12.39 8.02 6.40
CA GLN A 96 12.97 6.81 5.80
C GLN A 96 12.24 5.54 6.25
N SER A 97 11.78 5.50 7.50
CA SER A 97 11.01 4.37 8.04
C SER A 97 9.62 4.24 7.42
N LEU A 98 9.00 5.36 7.02
CA LEU A 98 7.75 5.34 6.23
C LEU A 98 8.04 4.80 4.82
N LEU A 99 9.01 5.38 4.11
CA LEU A 99 9.37 4.96 2.75
C LEU A 99 9.78 3.48 2.69
N ALA A 100 10.45 2.98 3.73
CA ALA A 100 10.83 1.57 3.83
C ALA A 100 9.62 0.63 3.80
N LYS A 101 8.44 1.05 4.27
CA LYS A 101 7.21 0.24 4.21
C LYS A 101 6.74 0.06 2.78
N SER A 102 6.70 1.15 2.02
CA SER A 102 6.34 1.13 0.59
C SER A 102 7.28 0.20 -0.19
N LYS A 103 8.59 0.25 0.13
CA LYS A 103 9.58 -0.69 -0.41
C LYS A 103 9.32 -2.14 -0.01
N ILE A 104 9.07 -2.41 1.27
CA ILE A 104 8.76 -3.77 1.76
C ILE A 104 7.54 -4.35 1.03
N VAL A 105 6.48 -3.55 0.83
CA VAL A 105 5.31 -3.99 0.08
C VAL A 105 5.73 -4.34 -1.35
N TYR A 106 6.41 -3.43 -2.06
CA TYR A 106 6.87 -3.64 -3.44
C TYR A 106 7.73 -4.91 -3.59
N ASP A 107 8.72 -5.07 -2.71
CA ASP A 107 9.67 -6.20 -2.76
C ASP A 107 8.96 -7.55 -2.55
N ASN A 108 7.83 -7.56 -1.84
CA ASN A 108 7.04 -8.75 -1.57
C ASN A 108 5.84 -8.94 -2.52
N LEU A 109 5.62 -8.04 -3.48
CA LEU A 109 4.61 -8.25 -4.51
C LEU A 109 5.00 -9.46 -5.39
N PRO A 110 4.02 -10.13 -6.01
CA PRO A 110 4.29 -11.12 -7.05
C PRO A 110 5.13 -10.54 -8.19
N ASP A 111 6.03 -11.34 -8.76
CA ASP A 111 6.97 -10.85 -9.79
C ASP A 111 6.28 -10.27 -11.03
N TRP A 112 5.08 -10.76 -11.36
CA TRP A 112 4.28 -10.23 -12.47
C TRP A 112 3.73 -8.81 -12.22
N MET A 113 3.68 -8.39 -10.95
CA MET A 113 3.29 -7.03 -10.55
C MET A 113 4.50 -6.10 -10.43
N LYS A 114 5.71 -6.62 -10.19
CA LYS A 114 6.90 -5.77 -10.06
C LYS A 114 7.26 -5.16 -11.40
N ILE A 115 6.75 -3.96 -11.65
CA ILE A 115 7.13 -3.16 -12.81
C ILE A 115 8.54 -2.65 -12.55
N TYR A 116 9.47 -2.96 -13.47
CA TYR A 116 10.90 -2.70 -13.36
C TYR A 116 11.20 -1.32 -12.75
N THR A 117 11.93 -1.32 -11.63
CA THR A 117 12.75 -0.15 -11.27
C THR A 117 13.94 -0.08 -12.21
#